data_AF-A0A1C5H2A1-F1
#
_entry.id   AF-A0A1C5H2A1-F1
#
_cell.length_a   1.000
_cell.length_b   1.000
_cell.length_c   1.000
_cell.angle_alpha   90.00
_cell.angle_beta   90.00
_cell.angle_gamma   90.00
#
_symmetry.space_group_name_H-M   'P 1'
#
loop_
_entity.id
_entity.type
_entity.pdbx_description
1 polymer ?
#
loop_
_entity_poly.entity_id
_entity_poly.type
_entity_poly.pdbx_seq_one_letter_code
_entity_poly.pdbx_strand_id
1 'polypeptide(L)'
;MTRRGWCLVVVAASVLALVSLASNVTTAGELEGRADTLLAGRLALSQMVNAGTVWAGLAVVSGWLVRRPAQAVAAGVVALLTACVVHYGVGTAFGMFDRGVWAANLFWLAGAVVVGGPLGLVGAIAHRADPWGVAARLVVPLGAVLEPFVVGRFTTPAILPWPNRVADVVSGLVLLVAGVVGCARILTVGRRRTAMPGQRPTVDV
;
A
#
# COMPACT_ATOMS: atom_id res chain seq x y z
N MET A 1 -7.16 -12.57 20.99
CA MET A 1 -7.46 -12.11 19.62
C MET A 1 -6.26 -12.21 18.64
N THR A 2 -5.19 -12.96 18.95
CA THR A 2 -3.93 -12.94 18.16
C THR A 2 -3.96 -13.77 16.88
N ARG A 3 -4.50 -15.00 16.89
CA ARG A 3 -4.44 -15.91 15.72
C ARG A 3 -5.17 -15.39 14.48
N ARG A 4 -6.36 -14.81 14.64
CA ARG A 4 -7.13 -14.25 13.52
C ARG A 4 -6.42 -13.07 12.87
N GLY A 5 -5.83 -12.16 13.66
CA GLY A 5 -5.07 -11.02 13.14
C GLY A 5 -3.88 -11.48 12.30
N TRP A 6 -3.07 -12.41 12.80
CA TRP A 6 -1.93 -12.96 12.06
C TRP A 6 -2.33 -13.70 10.77
N CYS A 7 -3.44 -14.44 10.78
CA CYS A 7 -3.96 -15.07 9.58
C CYS A 7 -4.33 -14.03 8.51
N LEU A 8 -5.03 -12.96 8.91
CA LEU A 8 -5.37 -11.86 8.00
C LEU A 8 -4.14 -11.14 7.46
N VAL A 9 -3.07 -10.99 8.25
CA VAL A 9 -1.79 -10.42 7.79
C VAL A 9 -1.20 -11.23 6.65
N VAL A 10 -1.07 -12.55 6.84
CA VAL A 10 -0.50 -13.45 5.83
C VAL A 10 -1.39 -13.49 4.58
N VAL A 11 -2.71 -13.58 4.75
CA VAL A 11 -3.65 -13.59 3.63
C VAL A 11 -3.58 -12.29 2.83
N ALA A 12 -3.62 -11.13 3.49
CA ALA A 12 -3.55 -9.84 2.83
C ALA A 12 -2.22 -9.66 2.07
N ALA A 13 -1.10 -10.08 2.67
CA ALA A 13 0.21 -10.03 2.06
C ALA A 13 0.29 -10.92 0.81
N SER A 14 -0.17 -12.17 0.91
CA SER A 14 -0.20 -13.10 -0.21
C SER A 14 -1.11 -12.63 -1.34
N VAL A 15 -2.30 -12.11 -1.02
CA VAL A 15 -3.22 -11.57 -2.03
C VAL A 15 -2.59 -10.38 -2.75
N LEU A 16 -2.02 -9.42 -2.02
CA LEU A 16 -1.36 -8.27 -2.65
C LEU A 16 -0.20 -8.72 -3.56
N ALA A 17 0.62 -9.66 -3.09
CA ALA A 17 1.75 -10.18 -3.86
C ALA A 17 1.32 -10.89 -5.15
N LEU A 18 0.26 -11.70 -5.10
CA LEU A 18 -0.27 -12.39 -6.27
C LEU A 18 -0.90 -11.43 -7.27
N VAL A 19 -1.64 -10.42 -6.80
CA VAL A 19 -2.21 -9.38 -7.67
C VAL A 19 -1.08 -8.54 -8.30
N SER A 20 -0.05 -8.20 -7.52
CA SER A 20 1.15 -7.50 -7.99
C SER A 20 1.85 -8.31 -9.09
N LEU A 21 2.10 -9.60 -8.86
CA LEU A 21 2.72 -10.50 -9.84
C LEU A 21 1.86 -10.63 -11.10
N ALA A 22 0.57 -10.91 -10.95
CA ALA A 22 -0.36 -11.05 -12.07
C ALA A 22 -0.44 -9.77 -12.92
N SER A 23 -0.43 -8.59 -12.29
CA SER A 23 -0.46 -7.30 -13.00
C SER A 23 0.80 -7.04 -13.86
N ASN A 24 1.90 -7.74 -13.58
CA ASN A 24 3.15 -7.62 -14.32
C ASN A 24 3.22 -8.58 -15.52
N VAL A 25 2.29 -9.53 -15.64
CA VAL A 25 2.26 -10.48 -16.76
C VAL A 25 1.91 -9.76 -18.05
N THR A 26 2.83 -9.76 -19.01
CA THR A 26 2.67 -9.09 -20.30
C THR A 26 2.47 -10.12 -21.40
N THR A 27 1.51 -9.89 -22.29
CA THR A 27 1.21 -10.76 -23.43
C THR A 27 2.08 -10.45 -24.65
N ALA A 28 2.20 -11.40 -25.59
CA ALA A 28 2.93 -11.20 -26.84
C ALA A 28 2.37 -10.02 -27.67
N GLY A 29 1.04 -9.86 -27.71
CA GLY A 29 0.41 -8.74 -28.42
C GLY A 29 0.73 -7.37 -27.83
N GLU A 30 0.95 -7.28 -26.51
CA GLU A 30 1.42 -6.05 -25.86
C GLU A 30 2.90 -5.78 -26.18
N LEU A 31 3.75 -6.81 -26.18
CA LEU A 31 5.18 -6.69 -26.51
C LEU A 31 5.40 -6.26 -27.98
N GLU A 32 4.54 -6.72 -28.88
CA GLU A 32 4.59 -6.39 -30.31
C GLU A 32 3.89 -5.06 -30.64
N GLY A 33 3.33 -4.35 -29.66
CA GLY A 33 2.61 -3.08 -29.88
C GLY A 33 1.25 -3.23 -30.59
N ARG A 34 0.70 -4.45 -30.65
CA ARG A 34 -0.61 -4.74 -31.27
C ARG A 34 -1.79 -4.57 -30.31
N ALA A 35 -1.52 -4.40 -29.01
CA ALA A 35 -2.52 -4.34 -27.95
C ALA A 35 -2.28 -3.16 -26.99
N ASP A 36 -1.92 -1.99 -27.50
CA ASP A 36 -1.53 -0.82 -26.70
C ASP A 36 -2.57 -0.34 -25.68
N THR A 37 -3.87 -0.50 -25.97
CA THR A 37 -4.93 -0.16 -25.01
C THR A 37 -4.96 -1.12 -23.82
N LEU A 38 -4.76 -2.42 -24.08
CA LEU A 38 -4.62 -3.44 -23.04
C LEU A 38 -3.36 -3.17 -22.21
N LEU A 39 -2.25 -2.84 -22.89
CA LEU A 39 -1.00 -2.45 -22.25
C LEU A 39 -1.18 -1.26 -21.31
N ALA A 40 -1.87 -0.19 -21.77
CA ALA A 40 -2.12 0.99 -20.95
C ALA A 40 -2.92 0.64 -19.69
N GLY A 41 -4.00 -0.15 -19.84
CA GLY A 41 -4.83 -0.58 -18.71
C GLY A 41 -4.06 -1.46 -17.72
N ARG A 42 -3.28 -2.42 -18.22
CA ARG A 42 -2.45 -3.30 -17.40
C ARG A 42 -1.35 -2.53 -16.67
N LEU A 43 -0.65 -1.63 -17.36
CA LEU A 43 0.37 -0.76 -16.75
C LEU A 43 -0.24 0.11 -15.65
N ALA A 44 -1.42 0.70 -15.88
CA ALA A 44 -2.10 1.49 -14.85
C ALA A 44 -2.39 0.65 -13.60
N LEU A 45 -2.91 -0.57 -13.79
CA LEU A 45 -3.16 -1.51 -12.69
C LEU A 45 -1.86 -1.89 -11.97
N SER A 46 -0.82 -2.25 -12.72
CA SER A 46 0.49 -2.61 -12.16
C SER A 46 1.07 -1.46 -11.34
N GLN A 47 1.06 -0.23 -11.86
CA GLN A 47 1.54 0.96 -11.15
C GLN A 47 0.74 1.31 -9.90
N MET A 48 -0.56 0.99 -9.87
CA MET A 48 -1.39 1.15 -8.68
C MET A 48 -1.06 0.09 -7.62
N VAL A 49 -1.00 -1.17 -8.01
CA VAL A 49 -0.76 -2.29 -7.07
C VAL A 49 0.68 -2.28 -6.55
N ASN A 50 1.63 -1.88 -7.39
CA ASN A 50 3.05 -1.73 -7.05
C ASN A 50 3.39 -0.33 -6.53
N ALA A 51 2.39 0.51 -6.23
CA ALA A 51 2.62 1.79 -5.59
C ALA A 51 3.23 1.60 -4.20
N GLY A 52 4.26 2.38 -3.86
CA GLY A 52 4.92 2.30 -2.56
C GLY A 52 3.96 2.51 -1.39
N THR A 53 2.96 3.37 -1.58
CA THR A 53 1.90 3.64 -0.61
C THR A 53 1.00 2.42 -0.36
N VAL A 54 0.73 1.59 -1.38
CA VAL A 54 -0.09 0.38 -1.20
C VAL A 54 0.66 -0.63 -0.34
N TRP A 55 1.95 -0.80 -0.59
CA TRP A 55 2.81 -1.68 0.21
C TRP A 55 3.01 -1.14 1.63
N ALA A 56 3.20 0.17 1.78
CA ALA A 56 3.21 0.81 3.09
C ALA A 56 1.87 0.61 3.83
N GLY A 57 0.76 0.71 3.10
CA GLY A 57 -0.59 0.45 3.59
C GLY A 57 -0.75 -0.97 4.11
N LEU A 58 -0.19 -1.98 3.42
CA LEU A 58 -0.19 -3.37 3.91
C LEU A 58 0.49 -3.47 5.29
N ALA A 59 1.66 -2.85 5.47
CA ALA A 59 2.37 -2.89 6.75
C ALA A 59 1.58 -2.18 7.86
N VAL A 60 1.01 -1.00 7.57
CA VAL A 60 0.17 -0.24 8.52
C VAL A 60 -1.09 -1.02 8.91
N VAL A 61 -1.82 -1.58 7.94
CA VAL A 61 -3.01 -2.40 8.23
C VAL A 61 -2.63 -3.65 9.03
N SER A 62 -1.50 -4.27 8.72
CA SER A 62 -1.02 -5.45 9.45
C SER A 62 -0.75 -5.14 10.92
N GLY A 63 -0.10 -4.02 11.20
CA GLY A 63 0.10 -3.54 12.57
C GLY A 63 -1.21 -3.20 13.29
N TRP A 64 -2.15 -2.58 12.58
CA TRP A 64 -3.49 -2.28 13.08
C TRP A 64 -4.27 -3.55 13.47
N LEU A 65 -4.15 -4.64 12.71
CA LEU A 65 -4.85 -5.90 12.96
C LEU A 65 -4.39 -6.61 14.24
N VAL A 66 -3.12 -6.49 14.63
CA VAL A 66 -2.56 -7.20 15.80
C VAL A 66 -2.51 -6.35 17.08
N ARG A 67 -2.61 -5.02 16.96
CA ARG A 67 -2.79 -4.01 18.03
C ARG A 67 -1.64 -3.83 19.02
N ARG A 68 -0.99 -4.90 19.51
CA ARG A 68 0.10 -4.80 20.50
C ARG A 68 1.38 -4.27 19.83
N PRO A 69 2.10 -3.28 20.40
CA PRO A 69 3.22 -2.61 19.72
C PRO A 69 4.30 -3.56 19.19
N ALA A 70 4.81 -4.48 20.02
CA ALA A 70 5.81 -5.46 19.60
C ALA A 70 5.29 -6.40 18.51
N GLN A 71 4.02 -6.82 18.60
CA GLN A 71 3.40 -7.64 17.57
C GLN A 71 3.18 -6.84 16.28
N ALA A 72 2.88 -5.55 16.38
CA ALA A 72 2.62 -4.69 15.25
C ALA A 72 3.88 -4.44 14.42
N VAL A 73 5.02 -4.20 15.10
CA VAL A 73 6.35 -4.17 14.46
C VAL A 73 6.60 -5.46 13.71
N ALA A 74 6.45 -6.61 14.38
CA ALA A 74 6.65 -7.90 13.75
C ALA A 74 5.67 -8.15 12.59
N ALA A 75 4.40 -7.75 12.72
CA ALA A 75 3.39 -7.94 11.70
C ALA A 75 3.69 -7.12 10.44
N GLY A 76 4.18 -5.89 10.57
CA GLY A 76 4.58 -5.09 9.42
C GLY A 76 5.75 -5.71 8.65
N VAL A 77 6.78 -6.17 9.36
CA VAL A 77 7.92 -6.89 8.76
C VAL A 77 7.47 -8.18 8.08
N VAL A 78 6.69 -9.01 8.80
CA VAL A 78 6.20 -10.30 8.28
C VAL A 78 5.32 -10.09 7.06
N ALA A 79 4.44 -9.08 7.05
CA ALA A 79 3.58 -8.79 5.92
C ALA A 79 4.39 -8.45 4.65
N LEU A 80 5.35 -7.53 4.77
CA LEU A 80 6.16 -7.12 3.62
C LEU A 80 7.09 -8.23 3.14
N LEU A 81 7.74 -8.96 4.05
CA LEU A 81 8.56 -10.11 3.69
C LEU A 81 7.74 -11.22 3.03
N THR A 82 6.57 -11.51 3.58
CA THR A 82 5.64 -12.49 2.99
C THR A 82 5.25 -12.06 1.59
N ALA A 83 4.91 -10.78 1.40
CA ALA A 83 4.55 -10.27 0.08
C ALA A 83 5.72 -10.39 -0.92
N CYS A 84 6.95 -10.05 -0.53
CA CYS A 84 8.13 -10.23 -1.38
C CYS A 84 8.39 -11.72 -1.69
N VAL A 85 8.36 -12.58 -0.69
CA VAL A 85 8.63 -14.02 -0.84
C VAL A 85 7.57 -14.67 -1.74
N VAL A 86 6.29 -14.34 -1.55
CA VAL A 86 5.22 -14.84 -2.41
C VAL A 86 5.38 -14.31 -3.83
N HIS A 87 5.63 -13.01 -4.01
CA HIS A 87 5.79 -12.40 -5.34
C HIS A 87 6.94 -13.05 -6.13
N TYR A 88 8.15 -13.07 -5.56
CA TYR A 88 9.32 -13.63 -6.25
C TYR A 88 9.30 -15.16 -6.30
N GLY A 89 8.82 -15.82 -5.24
CA GLY A 89 8.75 -17.28 -5.17
C GLY A 89 7.76 -17.85 -6.17
N VAL A 90 6.55 -17.29 -6.22
CA VAL A 90 5.54 -17.71 -7.21
C VAL A 90 6.00 -17.34 -8.61
N GLY A 91 6.54 -16.14 -8.83
CA GLY A 91 7.09 -15.77 -10.14
C GLY A 91 8.19 -16.72 -10.61
N THR A 92 9.08 -17.15 -9.72
CA THR A 92 10.10 -18.17 -10.03
C THR A 92 9.46 -19.53 -10.35
N ALA A 93 8.46 -19.96 -9.58
CA ALA A 93 7.78 -21.24 -9.79
C ALA A 93 7.04 -21.31 -11.15
N PHE A 94 6.54 -20.17 -11.63
CA PHE A 94 5.92 -20.04 -12.94
C PHE A 94 6.91 -19.71 -14.08
N GLY A 95 8.22 -19.70 -13.79
CA GLY A 95 9.26 -19.42 -14.79
C GLY A 95 9.33 -17.96 -15.27
N MET A 96 8.69 -17.03 -14.55
CA MET A 96 8.74 -15.59 -14.84
C MET A 96 10.04 -14.95 -14.40
N PHE A 97 10.70 -15.52 -13.38
CA PHE A 97 11.96 -15.04 -12.83
C PHE A 97 12.98 -16.17 -12.77
N ASP A 98 14.26 -15.85 -13.00
CA ASP A 98 15.37 -16.77 -12.75
C ASP A 98 15.80 -16.75 -11.26
N ARG A 99 16.69 -17.66 -10.87
CA ARG A 99 17.14 -17.80 -9.47
C ARG A 99 17.90 -16.58 -8.95
N GLY A 100 18.49 -15.76 -9.82
CA GLY A 100 19.17 -14.51 -9.48
C GLY A 100 18.23 -13.42 -8.96
N VAL A 101 16.91 -13.56 -9.14
CA VAL A 101 15.90 -12.58 -8.68
C VAL A 101 16.03 -12.23 -7.19
N TRP A 102 16.40 -13.19 -6.35
CA TRP A 102 16.55 -12.99 -4.91
C TRP A 102 17.73 -12.06 -4.59
N ALA A 103 18.87 -12.26 -5.25
CA ALA A 103 20.04 -11.41 -5.08
C ALA A 103 19.81 -10.02 -5.67
N ALA A 104 19.20 -9.94 -6.85
CA ALA A 104 18.88 -8.69 -7.52
C ALA A 104 17.90 -7.80 -6.73
N ASN A 105 17.03 -8.41 -5.93
CA ASN A 105 16.00 -7.71 -5.16
C ASN A 105 16.26 -7.73 -3.64
N LEU A 106 17.51 -7.95 -3.22
CA LEU A 106 17.88 -7.96 -1.80
C LEU A 106 17.55 -6.63 -1.11
N PHE A 107 17.64 -5.50 -1.84
CA PHE A 107 17.28 -4.20 -1.30
C PHE A 107 15.79 -4.10 -0.94
N TRP A 108 14.89 -4.78 -1.66
CA TRP A 108 13.47 -4.84 -1.30
C TRP A 108 13.22 -5.68 -0.06
N LEU A 109 13.91 -6.81 0.09
CA LEU A 109 13.86 -7.63 1.30
C LEU A 109 14.40 -6.87 2.53
N ALA A 110 15.52 -6.16 2.36
CA ALA A 110 16.05 -5.29 3.40
C ALA A 110 15.09 -4.15 3.74
N GLY A 111 14.51 -3.49 2.72
CA GLY A 111 13.51 -2.45 2.90
C GLY A 111 12.27 -2.95 3.65
N ALA A 112 11.81 -4.17 3.38
CA ALA A 112 10.72 -4.80 4.11
C ALA A 112 11.00 -4.94 5.61
N VAL A 113 12.23 -5.27 5.99
CA VAL A 113 12.65 -5.34 7.40
C VAL A 113 12.76 -3.95 8.02
N VAL A 114 13.49 -3.04 7.35
CA VAL A 114 13.80 -1.71 7.88
C VAL A 114 12.55 -0.85 8.04
N VAL A 115 11.67 -0.85 7.04
CA VAL A 115 10.49 0.03 7.00
C VAL A 115 9.24 -0.67 7.54
N GLY A 116 9.14 -2.00 7.43
CA GLY A 116 7.97 -2.75 7.88
C GLY A 116 7.69 -2.60 9.37
N GLY A 117 8.73 -2.63 10.21
CA GLY A 117 8.59 -2.46 11.65
C GLY A 117 7.98 -1.11 12.06
N PRO A 118 8.60 0.02 11.65
CA PRO A 118 8.04 1.35 11.89
C PRO A 118 6.61 1.53 11.36
N LEU A 119 6.31 1.06 10.14
CA LEU A 119 4.97 1.16 9.57
C LEU A 119 3.95 0.29 10.30
N GLY A 120 4.34 -0.90 10.74
CA GLY A 120 3.52 -1.73 11.62
C GLY A 120 3.18 -1.01 12.92
N LEU A 121 4.14 -0.32 13.53
CA LEU A 121 3.91 0.49 14.73
C LEU A 121 2.94 1.66 14.47
N VAL A 122 3.06 2.35 13.32
CA VAL A 122 2.07 3.36 12.88
C VAL A 122 0.65 2.76 12.85
N GLY A 123 0.51 1.52 12.35
CA GLY A 123 -0.74 0.77 12.39
C GLY A 123 -1.33 0.60 13.79
N ALA A 124 -0.50 0.25 14.78
CA ALA A 124 -0.95 0.15 16.16
C ALA A 124 -1.36 1.51 16.75
N ILE A 125 -0.59 2.56 16.46
CA ILE A 125 -0.87 3.94 16.93
C ILE A 125 -2.19 4.46 16.34
N ALA A 126 -2.57 4.05 15.12
CA ALA A 126 -3.80 4.49 14.46
C ALA A 126 -5.10 4.16 15.23
N HIS A 127 -5.07 3.24 16.21
CA HIS A 127 -6.20 2.96 17.11
C HIS A 127 -6.48 4.09 18.11
N ARG A 128 -5.48 4.95 18.40
CA ARG A 128 -5.61 6.01 19.39
C ARG A 128 -6.64 7.06 18.93
N ALA A 129 -7.39 7.62 19.86
CA ALA A 129 -8.38 8.67 19.57
C ALA A 129 -7.77 10.09 19.60
N ASP A 130 -6.51 10.20 20.01
CA ASP A 130 -5.77 11.46 20.15
C ASP A 130 -5.13 11.94 18.82
N PRO A 131 -4.49 13.13 18.80
CA PRO A 131 -3.85 13.64 17.60
C PRO A 131 -2.81 12.70 16.99
N TRP A 132 -2.12 11.89 17.79
CA TRP A 132 -1.16 10.90 17.30
C TRP A 132 -1.84 9.78 16.52
N GLY A 133 -3.01 9.32 16.98
CA GLY A 133 -3.84 8.38 16.23
C GLY A 133 -4.35 8.95 14.91
N VAL A 134 -4.68 10.24 14.87
CA VAL A 134 -5.05 10.94 13.63
C VAL A 134 -3.86 11.02 12.67
N ALA A 135 -2.69 11.45 13.16
CA ALA A 135 -1.46 11.52 12.36
C ALA A 135 -1.10 10.16 11.77
N ALA A 136 -1.17 9.09 12.56
CA ALA A 136 -0.90 7.73 12.11
C ALA A 136 -1.86 7.26 11.00
N ARG A 137 -3.15 7.61 11.07
CA ARG A 137 -4.12 7.29 10.01
C ARG A 137 -3.87 8.06 8.72
N LEU A 138 -3.25 9.24 8.79
CA LEU A 138 -2.95 10.07 7.62
C LEU A 138 -1.72 9.60 6.84
N VAL A 139 -0.86 8.73 7.41
CA VAL A 139 0.37 8.28 6.76
C VAL A 139 0.11 7.70 5.36
N VAL A 140 -0.85 6.77 5.23
CA VAL A 140 -1.15 6.12 3.93
C VAL A 140 -1.84 7.09 2.96
N PRO A 141 -2.90 7.83 3.34
CA PRO A 141 -3.51 8.81 2.45
C PRO A 141 -2.55 9.92 2.00
N LEU A 142 -1.68 10.42 2.87
CA LEU A 142 -0.66 11.40 2.49
C LEU A 142 0.36 10.80 1.52
N GLY A 143 0.78 9.55 1.74
CA GLY A 143 1.59 8.82 0.77
C GLY A 143 0.93 8.78 -0.61
N ALA A 144 -0.37 8.47 -0.67
CA ALA A 144 -1.11 8.37 -1.93
C ALA A 144 -1.23 9.72 -2.65
N VAL A 145 -1.31 10.83 -1.90
CA VAL A 145 -1.28 12.18 -2.47
C VAL A 145 0.10 12.52 -3.02
N LEU A 146 1.17 12.21 -2.28
CA LEU A 146 2.53 12.65 -2.60
C LEU A 146 3.22 11.77 -3.65
N GLU A 147 2.98 10.46 -3.62
CA GLU A 147 3.70 9.49 -4.45
C GLU A 147 3.65 9.80 -5.96
N PRO A 148 2.51 10.16 -6.57
CA PRO A 148 2.46 10.50 -8.00
C PRO A 148 3.41 11.64 -8.39
N PHE A 149 3.64 12.61 -7.50
CA PHE A 149 4.55 13.72 -7.73
C PHE A 149 6.01 13.31 -7.51
N VAL A 150 6.29 12.55 -6.45
CA VAL A 150 7.65 12.07 -6.13
C VAL A 150 8.19 11.16 -7.22
N VAL A 151 7.35 10.29 -7.77
CA VAL A 151 7.74 9.33 -8.82
C VAL A 151 7.58 9.95 -10.23
N GLY A 152 7.13 11.20 -10.34
CA GLY A 152 7.05 11.91 -11.63
C GLY A 152 5.97 11.38 -12.58
N ARG A 153 4.88 10.81 -12.07
CA ARG A 153 3.77 10.25 -12.87
C ARG A 153 3.03 11.29 -13.75
N PHE A 154 3.20 12.57 -13.45
CA PHE A 154 2.63 13.67 -14.25
C PHE A 154 3.65 14.36 -15.16
N THR A 155 4.90 13.90 -15.17
CA THR A 155 6.01 14.47 -15.94
C THR A 155 6.63 13.44 -16.89
N THR A 156 5.90 12.39 -17.23
CA THR A 156 6.36 11.32 -18.10
C THR A 156 6.80 11.86 -19.47
N PRO A 157 8.06 11.61 -19.89
CA PRO A 157 8.58 12.14 -21.14
C PRO A 157 7.80 11.71 -22.39
N ALA A 158 7.65 12.62 -23.36
CA ALA A 158 6.95 12.36 -24.62
C ALA A 158 7.62 11.29 -25.50
N ILE A 159 8.91 10.98 -25.25
CA ILE A 159 9.63 9.91 -25.94
C ILE A 159 9.13 8.51 -25.57
N LEU A 160 8.48 8.34 -24.41
CA LEU A 160 7.92 7.04 -24.02
C LEU A 160 6.62 6.77 -24.79
N PRO A 161 6.31 5.51 -25.17
CA PRO A 161 5.07 5.16 -25.84
C PRO A 161 3.82 5.65 -25.09
N TRP A 162 2.77 6.02 -25.85
CA TRP A 162 1.54 6.57 -25.29
C TRP A 162 0.89 5.71 -24.18
N PRO A 163 0.95 4.36 -24.20
CA PRO A 163 0.38 3.55 -23.12
C PRO A 163 0.99 3.83 -21.75
N ASN A 164 2.31 4.10 -21.70
CA ASN A 164 3.01 4.44 -20.47
C ASN A 164 2.51 5.77 -19.90
N ARG A 165 2.39 6.78 -20.78
CA ARG A 165 1.93 8.12 -20.37
C ARG A 165 0.50 8.10 -19.85
N VAL A 166 -0.39 7.37 -20.52
CA VAL A 166 -1.78 7.19 -20.06
C VAL A 166 -1.81 6.43 -18.74
N ALA A 167 -1.04 5.35 -18.62
CA ALA A 167 -0.95 4.58 -17.38
C ALA A 167 -0.47 5.42 -16.19
N ASP A 168 0.59 6.22 -16.39
CA ASP A 168 1.15 7.10 -15.36
C ASP A 168 0.12 8.15 -14.90
N VAL A 169 -0.53 8.83 -15.84
CA VAL A 169 -1.54 9.84 -15.53
C VAL A 169 -2.74 9.20 -14.82
N VAL A 170 -3.26 8.09 -15.34
CA VAL A 170 -4.43 7.42 -14.75
C VAL A 170 -4.11 6.91 -13.35
N SER A 171 -3.00 6.19 -13.17
CA SER A 171 -2.62 5.64 -11.87
C SER A 171 -2.32 6.76 -10.87
N GLY A 172 -1.67 7.85 -11.32
CA GLY A 172 -1.39 9.03 -10.53
C GLY A 172 -2.65 9.75 -10.06
N LEU A 173 -3.62 9.95 -10.95
CA LEU A 173 -4.92 10.55 -10.61
C LEU A 173 -5.70 9.67 -9.63
N VAL A 174 -5.72 8.35 -9.82
CA VAL A 174 -6.41 7.43 -8.92
C VAL A 174 -5.80 7.47 -7.52
N LEU A 175 -4.47 7.43 -7.39
CA LEU A 175 -3.79 7.56 -6.10
C LEU A 175 -4.08 8.92 -5.45
N LEU A 176 -4.00 10.00 -6.22
CA LEU A 176 -4.26 11.35 -5.73
C LEU A 176 -5.69 11.49 -5.19
N VAL A 177 -6.69 11.05 -5.96
CA VAL A 177 -8.10 11.11 -5.55
C VAL A 177 -8.33 10.24 -4.32
N ALA A 178 -7.83 9.01 -4.30
CA ALA A 178 -7.95 8.12 -3.15
C ALA A 178 -7.31 8.71 -1.88
N GLY A 179 -6.13 9.32 -2.03
CA GLY A 179 -5.41 10.00 -0.95
C GLY A 179 -6.18 11.21 -0.41
N VAL A 180 -6.67 12.10 -1.29
CA VAL A 180 -7.45 13.28 -0.92
C VAL A 180 -8.75 12.87 -0.20
N VAL A 181 -9.47 11.89 -0.74
CA VAL A 181 -10.71 11.37 -0.12
C VAL A 181 -10.40 10.73 1.24
N GLY A 182 -9.31 9.98 1.36
CA GLY A 182 -8.85 9.37 2.61
C GLY A 182 -8.54 10.42 3.68
N CYS A 183 -7.75 11.44 3.32
CA CYS A 183 -7.44 12.59 4.19
C CYS A 183 -8.72 13.29 4.65
N ALA A 184 -9.61 13.64 3.72
CA ALA A 184 -10.86 14.32 4.01
C ALA A 184 -11.74 13.50 4.98
N ARG A 185 -11.87 12.18 4.78
CA ARG A 185 -12.63 11.31 5.70
C ARG A 185 -12.04 11.28 7.10
N ILE A 186 -10.72 11.15 7.24
CA ILE A 186 -10.07 11.08 8.56
C ILE A 186 -10.27 12.40 9.32
N LEU A 187 -10.07 13.53 8.65
CA LEU A 187 -10.18 14.86 9.27
C LEU A 187 -11.64 15.22 9.62
N THR A 188 -12.60 14.88 8.76
CA THR A 188 -14.03 15.14 9.02
C THR A 188 -14.58 14.31 10.18
N VAL A 189 -14.22 13.02 10.26
CA VAL A 189 -14.61 12.15 11.38
C VAL A 189 -13.95 12.61 12.69
N GLY A 190 -12.69 13.07 12.62
CA GLY A 190 -11.98 13.64 13.77
C GLY A 190 -12.71 14.86 14.35
N ARG A 191 -13.09 15.82 13.49
CA ARG A 191 -13.82 17.03 13.87
C ARG A 191 -15.18 16.75 14.52
N ARG A 192 -15.90 15.73 14.06
CA ARG A 192 -17.19 15.34 14.64
C ARG A 192 -17.07 14.79 16.07
N ARG A 193 -15.95 14.11 16.39
CA ARG A 193 -15.73 13.57 17.74
C ARG A 193 -15.35 14.64 18.75
N THR A 194 -14.64 15.68 18.33
CA THR A 194 -14.29 16.83 19.19
C THR A 194 -15.42 17.83 19.37
N ALA A 195 -16.43 17.86 18.48
CA ALA A 195 -17.58 18.76 18.59
C ALA A 195 -18.67 18.29 19.58
N MET A 196 -18.55 17.09 20.18
CA MET A 196 -19.45 16.57 21.23
C MET A 196 -18.80 16.43 22.63
N PRO A 197 -18.24 17.48 23.27
CA PRO A 197 -17.88 17.45 24.67
C PRO A 197 -18.88 18.29 25.48
N GLY A 198 -20.02 17.73 25.90
CA GLY A 198 -20.96 18.52 26.69
C GLY A 198 -22.35 17.96 26.95
N GLN A 199 -22.48 16.72 27.42
CA GLN A 199 -23.71 16.33 28.12
C GLN A 199 -23.35 15.42 29.31
N ARG A 200 -22.88 16.06 30.40
CA ARG A 200 -22.99 15.46 31.74
C ARG A 200 -24.41 15.80 32.24
N PRO A 201 -25.19 14.84 32.75
CA PRO A 201 -26.38 15.18 33.50
C PRO A 201 -25.92 15.96 34.74
N THR A 202 -26.44 17.17 34.90
CA THR A 202 -26.46 17.84 36.21
C THR A 202 -27.20 16.93 37.17
N VAL A 203 -26.51 16.57 38.25
CA VAL A 203 -27.12 15.94 39.41
C VAL A 203 -28.00 17.01 40.05
N ASP A 204 -29.32 16.86 39.94
CA ASP A 204 -30.24 17.57 40.79
C ASP A 204 -30.35 16.83 42.14
N VAL A 205 -30.34 17.65 43.18
CA VAL A 205 -30.13 17.42 44.63
C VAL A 205 -31.11 16.42 45.24
#